data_AF-A0A7V1FAM8-F1
#
_entry.id   AF-A0A7V1FAM8-F1
#
_cell.length_a   1.000
_cell.length_b   1.000
_cell.length_c   1.000
_cell.angle_alpha   90.00
_cell.angle_beta   90.00
_cell.angle_gamma   90.00
#
_symmetry.space_group_name_H-M   'P 1'
#
loop_
_entity.id
_entity.type
_entity.pdbx_description
1 polymer ?
#
loop_
_entity_poly.entity_id
_entity_poly.type
_entity_poly.pdbx_seq_one_letter_code
_entity_poly.pdbx_strand_id
1 'polypeptide(L)'
;METWRLLIHPKAPGDWLMAADVVIADFVKRGKIPPTFRVFDWSPDTISLGYHQNIRIIDLNACRRDRIRVVRRPTGGKAIYHSDEITYSAIF
;
A
#
# COMPACT_ATOMS: atom_id res chain seq x y z
N MET A 1 8.90 1.98 27.57
CA MET A 1 7.96 1.50 26.53
C MET A 1 7.86 2.59 25.48
N GLU A 2 8.05 2.24 24.21
CA GLU A 2 7.86 3.17 23.10
C GLU A 2 6.36 3.28 22.79
N THR A 3 5.86 4.50 22.57
CA THR A 3 4.44 4.72 22.25
C THR A 3 4.23 4.61 20.75
N TRP A 4 3.29 3.77 20.33
CA TRP A 4 2.94 3.57 18.92
C TRP A 4 1.62 4.26 18.58
N ARG A 5 1.53 4.79 17.36
CA ARG A 5 0.29 5.31 16.78
C ARG A 5 -0.42 4.21 16.03
N LEU A 6 -1.66 3.89 16.43
CA LEU A 6 -2.55 3.01 15.67
C LEU A 6 -3.40 3.84 14.71
N LEU A 7 -3.39 3.49 13.42
CA LEU A 7 -4.25 4.08 12.39
C LEU A 7 -5.12 3.00 11.75
N ILE A 8 -6.43 3.17 11.82
CA ILE A 8 -7.40 2.31 11.12
C ILE A 8 -8.01 3.16 10.01
N HIS A 9 -7.70 2.83 8.77
CA HIS A 9 -8.21 3.57 7.61
C HIS A 9 -9.41 2.88 6.99
N PRO A 10 -10.37 3.64 6.45
CA PRO A 10 -11.39 3.09 5.57
C PRO A 10 -10.76 2.56 4.27
N LYS A 11 -11.54 1.76 3.54
CA LYS A 11 -11.22 1.33 2.17
C LYS A 11 -10.80 2.54 1.31
N ALA A 12 -9.66 2.43 0.63
CA ALA A 12 -9.16 3.49 -0.23
C ALA A 12 -8.41 2.96 -1.46
N PRO A 13 -8.20 3.80 -2.50
CA PRO A 13 -7.46 3.37 -3.69
C PRO A 13 -5.99 3.08 -3.38
N GLY A 14 -5.44 2.05 -4.04
CA GLY A 14 -4.07 1.60 -3.78
C GLY A 14 -3.00 2.68 -3.93
N ASP A 15 -3.17 3.63 -4.86
CA ASP A 15 -2.24 4.73 -5.08
C ASP A 15 -2.19 5.67 -3.87
N TRP A 16 -3.36 5.95 -3.28
CA TRP A 16 -3.46 6.71 -2.04
C TRP A 16 -2.88 5.94 -0.85
N LEU A 17 -3.20 4.64 -0.75
CA LEU A 17 -2.69 3.79 0.34
C LEU A 17 -1.17 3.72 0.36
N MET A 18 -0.53 3.58 -0.80
CA MET A 18 0.93 3.58 -0.95
C MET A 18 1.54 4.96 -0.65
N ALA A 19 0.93 6.04 -1.14
CA ALA A 19 1.39 7.39 -0.84
C ALA A 19 1.36 7.68 0.67
N ALA A 20 0.30 7.24 1.36
CA ALA A 20 0.19 7.37 2.81
C ALA A 20 1.31 6.64 3.55
N ASP A 21 1.69 5.42 3.14
CA ASP A 21 2.82 4.69 3.78
C ASP A 21 4.14 5.43 3.57
N VAL A 22 4.39 5.97 2.37
CA VAL A 22 5.62 6.73 2.07
C VAL A 22 5.71 8.00 2.93
N VAL A 23 4.61 8.75 3.06
CA VAL A 23 4.57 9.98 3.87
C VAL A 23 4.74 9.65 5.36
N ILE A 24 4.07 8.61 5.86
CA ILE A 24 4.23 8.17 7.24
C ILE A 24 5.69 7.75 7.50
N ALA A 25 6.29 6.97 6.60
CA ALA A 25 7.69 6.56 6.73
C ALA A 25 8.67 7.74 6.76
N ASP A 26 8.47 8.76 5.90
CA ASP A 26 9.29 9.98 5.92
C ASP A 26 9.15 10.76 7.24
N PHE A 27 7.92 10.88 7.77
CA PHE A 27 7.69 11.61 9.03
C PHE A 27 8.20 10.84 10.26
N VAL A 28 8.07 9.52 10.29
CA VAL A 28 8.66 8.66 11.32
C VAL A 28 10.18 8.81 11.30
N LYS A 29 10.81 8.69 10.12
CA LYS A 29 12.25 8.85 9.94
C LYS A 29 12.77 10.22 10.42
N ARG A 30 11.96 11.28 10.27
CA ARG A 30 12.29 12.65 10.73
C ARG A 30 11.97 12.89 12.22
N GLY A 31 11.47 11.90 12.94
CA GLY A 31 11.04 12.03 14.33
C GLY A 31 9.87 12.99 14.55
N LYS A 32 9.05 13.21 13.51
CA LYS A 32 7.90 14.15 13.57
C LYS A 32 6.62 13.50 14.07
N ILE A 33 6.55 12.18 14.02
CA ILE A 33 5.45 11.35 14.51
C ILE A 33 6.02 10.07 15.14
N PRO A 34 5.28 9.38 16.02
CA PRO A 34 5.68 8.08 16.55
C PRO A 34 5.67 6.98 15.48
N PRO A 35 6.36 5.84 15.72
CA PRO A 35 6.14 4.61 14.96
C PRO A 35 4.66 4.32 14.80
N THR A 36 4.27 3.90 13.60
CA THR A 36 2.86 3.79 13.21
C THR A 36 2.56 2.35 12.80
N PHE A 37 1.54 1.76 13.43
CA PHE A 37 0.89 0.56 12.94
C PHE A 37 -0.40 0.96 12.24
N ARG A 38 -0.55 0.56 10.98
CA ARG A 38 -1.68 0.94 10.14
C ARG A 38 -2.41 -0.30 9.65
N VAL A 39 -3.74 -0.26 9.69
CA VAL A 39 -4.63 -1.31 9.15
C VAL A 39 -5.57 -0.65 8.14
N PHE A 40 -5.72 -1.28 6.97
CA PHE A 40 -6.49 -0.73 5.87
C PHE A 40 -6.90 -1.80 4.85
N ASP A 41 -7.92 -1.45 4.07
CA ASP A 41 -8.46 -2.28 3.00
C ASP A 41 -8.35 -1.53 1.66
N TRP A 42 -8.40 -2.29 0.56
CA TRP A 42 -8.26 -1.77 -0.80
C TRP A 42 -9.63 -1.55 -1.45
N SER A 43 -9.80 -0.41 -2.13
CA SER A 43 -10.96 -0.16 -2.99
C SER A 43 -10.65 0.89 -4.06
N PRO A 44 -10.75 0.57 -5.36
CA PRO A 44 -11.16 -0.73 -5.92
C PRO A 44 -10.06 -1.80 -5.77
N ASP A 45 -10.35 -3.03 -6.20
CA ASP A 45 -9.37 -4.12 -6.33
C ASP A 45 -8.10 -3.62 -7.00
N THR A 46 -6.95 -4.04 -6.45
CA THR A 46 -5.66 -3.46 -6.82
C THR A 46 -4.60 -4.54 -6.97
N ILE A 47 -3.81 -4.47 -8.03
CA ILE A 47 -2.53 -5.18 -8.13
C ILE A 47 -1.42 -4.25 -7.63
N SER A 48 -0.70 -4.67 -6.59
CA SER A 48 0.54 -4.02 -6.18
C SER A 48 1.74 -4.75 -6.77
N LEU A 49 2.55 -4.04 -7.56
CA LEU A 49 3.82 -4.51 -8.09
C LEU A 49 4.95 -4.18 -7.14
N GLY A 50 5.78 -5.17 -6.84
CA GLY A 50 7.04 -4.95 -6.13
C GLY A 50 7.94 -3.98 -6.88
N TYR A 51 8.77 -3.24 -6.13
CA TYR A 51 9.58 -2.14 -6.61
C TYR A 51 10.35 -2.45 -7.91
N HIS A 52 10.97 -3.62 -8.01
CA HIS A 52 11.76 -4.05 -9.18
C HIS A 52 11.00 -4.88 -10.22
N GLN A 53 9.70 -5.15 -10.02
CA GLN A 53 8.96 -6.00 -10.95
C GLN A 53 8.62 -5.28 -12.25
N ASN A 54 8.80 -5.99 -13.36
CA ASN A 54 8.46 -5.49 -14.69
C ASN A 54 6.93 -5.38 -14.82
N ILE A 55 6.42 -4.22 -15.22
CA ILE A 55 4.99 -3.97 -15.48
C ILE A 55 4.42 -4.90 -16.57
N ARG A 56 5.25 -5.39 -17.49
CA ARG A 56 4.88 -6.27 -18.60
C ARG A 56 4.34 -7.64 -18.17
N ILE A 57 4.49 -8.02 -16.90
CA ILE A 57 3.90 -9.25 -16.37
C ILE A 57 2.39 -9.11 -16.13
N ILE A 58 1.84 -7.89 -16.21
CA ILE A 58 0.44 -7.57 -15.97
C ILE A 58 -0.26 -7.26 -17.30
N ASP A 59 -1.40 -7.91 -17.55
CA ASP A 59 -2.31 -7.52 -18.62
C ASP A 59 -3.05 -6.24 -18.21
N LEU A 60 -2.48 -5.09 -18.61
CA LEU A 60 -3.07 -3.78 -18.33
C LEU A 60 -4.42 -3.57 -19.04
N ASN A 61 -4.69 -4.28 -20.13
CA ASN A 61 -5.97 -4.16 -20.83
C ASN A 61 -7.05 -4.90 -20.06
N ALA A 62 -6.77 -6.10 -19.53
CA ALA A 62 -7.65 -6.78 -18.58
C ALA A 62 -7.92 -5.92 -17.34
N CYS A 63 -6.86 -5.38 -16.72
CA CYS A 63 -7.01 -4.54 -15.53
C CYS A 63 -7.93 -3.34 -15.78
N ARG A 64 -7.80 -2.68 -16.94
CA ARG A 64 -8.69 -1.56 -17.31
C ARG A 64 -10.15 -1.98 -17.50
N ARG A 65 -10.39 -3.12 -18.17
CA ARG A 65 -11.75 -3.65 -18.38
C ARG A 65 -12.41 -4.00 -17.05
N ASP A 66 -11.65 -4.61 -16.14
CA ASP A 66 -12.15 -5.12 -14.86
C ASP A 66 -12.08 -4.08 -13.74
N ARG A 67 -11.67 -2.84 -14.05
CA ARG A 67 -11.51 -1.72 -13.10
C ARG A 67 -10.53 -2.00 -11.96
N ILE A 68 -9.54 -2.86 -12.21
CA ILE A 68 -8.45 -3.17 -11.30
C ILE A 68 -7.38 -2.09 -11.40
N ARG A 69 -7.04 -1.47 -10.27
CA ARG A 69 -5.93 -0.51 -10.19
C ARG A 69 -4.60 -1.26 -10.25
N VAL A 70 -3.59 -0.67 -10.85
CA VAL A 70 -2.22 -1.21 -10.83
C VAL A 70 -1.31 -0.16 -10.24
N VAL A 71 -0.66 -0.49 -9.13
CA VAL A 71 0.25 0.41 -8.41
C VAL A 71 1.60 -0.24 -8.20
N ARG A 72 2.61 0.57 -7.88
CA ARG A 72 3.94 0.08 -7.50
C ARG A 72 4.19 0.44 -6.04
N ARG A 73 4.51 -0.55 -5.23
CA ARG A 73 4.87 -0.33 -3.83
C ARG A 73 6.36 0.03 -3.70
N PRO A 74 6.74 0.80 -2.67
CA PRO A 74 8.13 1.22 -2.46
C PRO A 74 9.05 0.05 -2.02
N THR A 75 8.46 -1.09 -1.66
CA THR A 75 9.16 -2.29 -1.20
C THR A 75 9.27 -3.36 -2.31
N GLY A 76 10.19 -4.31 -2.13
CA GLY A 76 10.39 -5.42 -3.06
C GLY A 76 9.28 -6.48 -3.05
N GLY A 77 9.60 -7.68 -3.53
CA GLY A 77 8.68 -8.84 -3.57
C GLY A 77 7.92 -9.01 -4.90
N LYS A 78 6.95 -9.95 -4.91
CA LYS A 78 6.14 -10.33 -6.09
C LYS A 78 4.81 -9.59 -6.17
N ALA A 79 4.12 -9.68 -7.31
CA ALA A 79 2.88 -8.96 -7.51
C ALA A 79 1.81 -9.58 -6.61
N ILE A 80 0.96 -8.76 -5.99
CA ILE A 80 -0.15 -9.22 -5.16
C ILE A 80 -1.43 -8.62 -5.72
N TYR A 81 -2.46 -9.45 -5.86
CA TYR A 81 -3.81 -9.03 -6.17
C TYR A 81 -4.58 -8.86 -4.85
N HIS A 82 -5.01 -7.63 -4.57
CA HIS A 82 -5.72 -7.26 -3.37
C HIS A 82 -7.22 -7.16 -3.69
N SER A 83 -8.00 -8.05 -3.09
CA SER A 83 -9.46 -8.14 -3.22
C SER A 83 -10.05 -8.66 -1.91
N ASP A 84 -10.96 -7.90 -1.33
CA ASP A 84 -11.66 -8.22 -0.06
C ASP A 84 -10.75 -8.80 1.03
N GLU A 85 -9.70 -8.03 1.36
CA GLU A 85 -8.70 -8.41 2.36
C GLU A 85 -8.40 -7.26 3.31
N ILE A 86 -7.83 -7.63 4.47
CA ILE A 86 -7.26 -6.69 5.44
C ILE A 86 -5.75 -6.65 5.22
N THR A 87 -5.21 -5.46 5.00
CA THR A 87 -3.77 -5.21 4.92
C THR A 87 -3.30 -4.40 6.13
N TYR A 88 -2.05 -4.61 6.53
CA TYR A 88 -1.40 -3.79 7.54
C TYR A 88 0.01 -3.36 7.12
N SER A 89 0.48 -2.24 7.70
CA SER A 89 1.87 -1.80 7.64
C SER A 89 2.38 -1.44 9.05
N ALA A 90 3.62 -1.82 9.35
CA ALA A 90 4.33 -1.41 10.55
C ALA A 90 5.52 -0.55 10.12
N ILE A 91 5.53 0.71 10.56
CA ILE A 91 6.48 1.73 10.13
C ILE A 91 7.18 2.29 11.36
N PHE A 92 8.50 2.14 11.42
CA PHE A 92 9.36 2.48 12.56
C PHE A 92 10.74 2.94 12.07
#